data_AF-A0A7C6EM10-F1
#
_entry.id   AF-A0A7C6EM10-F1
#
_cell.length_a   1.000
_cell.length_b   1.000
_cell.length_c   1.000
_cell.angle_alpha   90.00
_cell.angle_beta   90.00
_cell.angle_gamma   90.00
#
_symmetry.space_group_name_H-M   'P 1'
#
loop_
_entity.id
_entity.type
_entity.pdbx_description
1 polymer ?
#
loop_
_entity_poly.entity_id
_entity_poly.type
_entity_poly.pdbx_seq_one_letter_code
_entity_poly.pdbx_strand_id
1 'polypeptide(L)'
;MIPFIFLGLFFPEEDGFKKRVETFARAAAIVSRFMGARIGLVGPRPERFETVTFNEAEMVRRFKQRVIHESLFGVIEEARALKDDDPEVKNVLEDMRCMINVSQVPHEALLKMAKLEVVLRRLAKDRRLSGMGIRCWTEIQRYYGISPCFVMGRLTQSGIMSSCEVDIYGALTMLVQYEASLETTPPHFIDWTIQHPKDPNVFLAWHCGNAPPGLVCTGCPAALRYHSIMYRDVGVERSYGTAEFRLKPGPVTICRLVEYRGEFKMLITCGKALKEEADFRGSWVWV
;
A
#
# COMPACT_ATOMS: atom_id res chain seq x y z
N MET A 1 34.78 14.86 -2.01
CA MET A 1 35.04 13.46 -1.63
C MET A 1 33.78 12.66 -1.92
N ILE A 2 33.85 11.57 -2.69
CA ILE A 2 32.70 10.69 -2.90
C ILE A 2 32.54 9.88 -1.61
N PRO A 3 31.38 9.88 -0.94
CA PRO A 3 31.15 9.04 0.23
C PRO A 3 31.32 7.56 -0.14
N PHE A 4 32.09 6.81 0.63
CA PHE A 4 32.25 5.37 0.45
C PHE A 4 32.15 4.65 1.79
N ILE A 5 31.79 3.37 1.74
CA ILE A 5 31.80 2.49 2.90
C ILE A 5 32.91 1.45 2.70
N PHE A 6 33.80 1.33 3.67
CA PHE A 6 34.77 0.24 3.68
C PHE A 6 34.06 -1.03 4.15
N LEU A 7 33.91 -2.00 3.24
CA LEU A 7 33.23 -3.25 3.57
C LEU A 7 34.10 -4.16 4.43
N GLY A 8 35.43 -4.00 4.45
CA GLY A 8 36.37 -4.88 5.14
C GLY A 8 37.30 -5.62 4.17
N LEU A 9 38.17 -6.46 4.71
CA LEU A 9 39.05 -7.35 3.94
C LEU A 9 38.43 -8.75 3.94
N PHE A 10 37.94 -9.18 2.78
CA PHE A 10 37.33 -10.49 2.57
C PHE A 10 37.75 -11.05 1.22
N PHE A 11 37.80 -12.36 1.09
CA PHE A 11 37.74 -13.02 -0.21
C PHE A 11 36.28 -13.00 -0.75
N PRO A 12 36.07 -12.95 -2.09
CA PRO A 12 34.74 -12.89 -2.69
C PRO A 12 33.81 -14.05 -2.31
N GLU A 13 34.37 -15.23 -2.01
CA GLU A 13 33.62 -16.44 -1.69
C GLU A 13 33.05 -16.42 -0.27
N GLU A 14 33.60 -15.58 0.62
CA GLU A 14 33.22 -15.51 2.02
C GLU A 14 31.80 -14.96 2.20
N ASP A 15 31.03 -15.57 3.10
CA ASP A 15 29.68 -15.10 3.44
C ASP A 15 29.69 -13.68 4.02
N GLY A 16 30.77 -13.28 4.68
CA GLY A 16 30.98 -11.92 5.18
C GLY A 16 30.99 -10.89 4.05
N PHE A 17 31.65 -11.19 2.93
CA PHE A 17 31.66 -10.33 1.74
C PHE A 17 30.24 -10.22 1.15
N LYS A 18 29.60 -11.37 0.89
CA LYS A 18 28.27 -11.43 0.27
C LYS A 18 27.23 -10.62 1.05
N LYS A 19 27.15 -10.82 2.38
CA LYS A 19 26.19 -10.09 3.25
C LYS A 19 26.39 -8.58 3.20
N ARG A 20 27.64 -8.12 3.13
CA ARG A 20 27.97 -6.69 3.11
C ARG A 20 27.67 -6.05 1.76
N VAL A 21 28.00 -6.74 0.67
CA VAL A 21 27.64 -6.32 -0.69
C VAL A 21 26.11 -6.26 -0.82
N GLU A 22 25.40 -7.27 -0.34
CA GLU A 22 23.93 -7.30 -0.34
C GLU A 22 23.33 -6.14 0.46
N THR A 23 23.86 -5.87 1.66
CA THR A 23 23.44 -4.72 2.49
C THR A 23 23.65 -3.39 1.75
N PHE A 24 24.81 -3.22 1.13
CA PHE A 24 25.12 -2.02 0.35
C PHE A 24 24.20 -1.88 -0.88
N ALA A 25 23.96 -2.97 -1.60
CA ALA A 25 23.09 -3.00 -2.77
C ALA A 25 21.65 -2.64 -2.41
N ARG A 26 21.10 -3.20 -1.31
CA ARG A 26 19.77 -2.85 -0.80
C ARG A 26 19.69 -1.37 -0.39
N ALA A 27 20.70 -0.85 0.30
CA ALA A 27 20.76 0.57 0.64
C ALA A 27 20.82 1.48 -0.60
N ALA A 28 21.61 1.10 -1.60
CA ALA A 28 21.70 1.82 -2.86
C ALA A 28 20.37 1.79 -3.64
N ALA A 29 19.67 0.65 -3.67
CA ALA A 29 18.34 0.52 -4.27
C ALA A 29 17.36 1.50 -3.61
N ILE A 30 17.27 1.47 -2.27
CA ILE A 30 16.44 2.41 -1.49
C ILE A 30 16.76 3.85 -1.85
N VAL A 31 18.03 4.26 -1.79
CA VAL A 31 18.43 5.66 -2.07
C VAL A 31 18.08 6.05 -3.50
N SER A 32 18.31 5.18 -4.49
CA SER A 32 18.06 5.48 -5.90
C SER A 32 16.59 5.75 -6.22
N ARG A 33 15.67 5.19 -5.42
CA ARG A 33 14.23 5.26 -5.65
C ARG A 33 13.51 6.19 -4.70
N PHE A 34 14.03 6.35 -3.47
CA PHE A 34 13.54 7.30 -2.48
C PHE A 34 13.91 8.74 -2.81
N MET A 35 15.15 8.97 -3.28
CA MET A 35 15.60 10.30 -3.69
C MET A 35 14.88 10.71 -4.98
N GLY A 36 14.20 11.85 -4.96
CA GLY A 36 13.45 12.32 -6.12
C GLY A 36 12.10 11.63 -6.34
N ALA A 37 11.65 10.79 -5.40
CA ALA A 37 10.38 10.07 -5.51
C ALA A 37 9.22 11.04 -5.75
N ARG A 38 8.29 10.61 -6.62
CA ARG A 38 7.09 11.37 -6.98
C ARG A 38 5.90 10.62 -6.42
N ILE A 39 5.18 11.23 -5.48
CA ILE A 39 4.03 10.60 -4.81
C ILE A 39 2.76 11.33 -5.22
N GLY A 40 1.79 10.62 -5.76
CA GLY A 40 0.47 11.17 -6.07
C GLY A 40 -0.31 11.44 -4.79
N LEU A 41 -0.98 12.58 -4.73
CA LEU A 41 -1.96 12.92 -3.70
C LEU A 41 -3.32 12.95 -4.37
N VAL A 42 -4.10 11.87 -4.25
CA VAL A 42 -5.39 11.71 -4.96
C VAL A 42 -6.53 12.08 -4.01
N GLY A 43 -6.98 13.32 -4.12
CA GLY A 43 -7.99 13.92 -3.25
C GLY A 43 -7.44 14.46 -1.92
N PRO A 44 -8.20 15.33 -1.23
CA PRO A 44 -7.74 15.93 0.01
C PRO A 44 -7.66 14.91 1.17
N ARG A 45 -6.77 15.17 2.13
CA ARG A 45 -6.71 14.41 3.40
C ARG A 45 -8.08 14.43 4.11
N PRO A 46 -8.59 13.30 4.62
CA PRO A 46 -9.79 13.32 5.46
C PRO A 46 -9.50 14.04 6.79
N GLU A 47 -10.45 14.87 7.26
CA GLU A 47 -10.27 15.77 8.42
C GLU A 47 -9.70 15.06 9.65
N ARG A 48 -10.26 13.90 10.00
CA ARG A 48 -9.93 13.11 11.20
C ARG A 48 -8.53 12.47 11.20
N PHE A 49 -7.78 12.54 10.09
CA PHE A 49 -6.46 11.91 9.95
C PHE A 49 -5.36 12.94 10.11
N GLU A 50 -5.28 13.61 11.26
CA GLU A 50 -4.27 14.68 11.46
C GLU A 50 -2.83 14.14 11.45
N THR A 51 -2.66 12.88 11.81
CA THR A 51 -1.37 12.18 11.90
C THR A 51 -0.74 11.84 10.54
N VAL A 52 -1.49 11.97 9.44
CA VAL A 52 -0.99 11.71 8.07
C VAL A 52 -0.64 13.01 7.33
N THR A 53 -0.53 14.12 8.06
CA THR A 53 0.01 15.37 7.53
C THR A 53 1.47 15.21 7.13
N PHE A 54 1.90 16.00 6.14
CA PHE A 54 3.26 15.97 5.60
C PHE A 54 3.75 17.38 5.31
N ASN A 55 5.07 17.55 5.35
CA ASN A 55 5.75 18.80 5.02
C ASN A 55 6.41 18.70 3.65
N GLU A 56 5.71 19.19 2.63
CA GLU A 56 6.16 19.13 1.24
C GLU A 56 7.47 19.91 1.01
N ALA A 57 7.63 21.07 1.67
CA ALA A 57 8.83 21.88 1.55
C ALA A 57 10.08 21.12 2.01
N GLU A 58 9.98 20.41 3.13
CA GLU A 58 11.08 19.62 3.68
C GLU A 58 11.37 18.36 2.86
N MET A 59 10.35 17.73 2.28
CA MET A 59 10.51 16.63 1.32
C MET A 59 11.32 17.06 0.08
N VAL A 60 10.98 18.23 -0.49
CA VAL A 60 11.71 18.81 -1.63
C VAL A 60 13.14 19.15 -1.21
N ARG A 61 13.32 19.86 -0.10
CA ARG A 61 14.63 20.36 0.36
C ARG A 61 15.61 19.24 0.68
N ARG A 62 15.18 18.18 1.38
CA ARG A 62 16.07 17.10 1.83
C ARG A 62 16.24 15.98 0.82
N PHE A 63 15.16 15.61 0.12
CA PHE A 63 15.12 14.39 -0.67
C PHE A 63 14.79 14.62 -2.14
N LYS A 64 14.57 15.87 -2.57
CA LYS A 64 14.17 16.22 -3.95
C LYS A 64 12.83 15.61 -4.37
N GLN A 65 12.04 15.15 -3.41
CA GLN A 65 10.75 14.49 -3.63
C GLN A 65 9.70 15.50 -4.07
N ARG A 66 8.63 15.03 -4.72
CA ARG A 66 7.53 15.87 -5.18
C ARG A 66 6.20 15.22 -4.87
N VAL A 67 5.25 16.01 -4.36
CA VAL A 67 3.86 15.57 -4.22
C VAL A 67 3.08 16.08 -5.43
N ILE A 68 2.46 15.16 -6.16
CA ILE A 68 1.69 15.48 -7.36
C ILE A 68 0.22 15.46 -6.97
N HIS A 69 -0.34 16.66 -6.79
CA HIS A 69 -1.73 16.85 -6.39
C HIS A 69 -2.67 16.52 -7.55
N GLU A 70 -3.57 15.58 -7.34
CA GLU A 70 -4.51 15.09 -8.34
C GLU A 70 -5.93 15.09 -7.75
N SER A 71 -6.89 15.53 -8.55
CA SER A 71 -8.28 15.61 -8.13
C SER A 71 -8.90 14.22 -8.09
N LEU A 72 -9.41 13.80 -6.92
CA LEU A 72 -10.19 12.56 -6.82
C LEU A 72 -11.42 12.60 -7.74
N PHE A 73 -12.07 13.76 -7.88
CA PHE A 73 -13.19 13.92 -8.80
C PHE A 73 -12.76 13.69 -10.26
N GLY A 74 -11.61 14.23 -10.67
CA GLY A 74 -11.06 14.01 -12.01
C GLY A 74 -10.78 12.53 -12.29
N VAL A 75 -10.18 11.83 -11.34
CA VAL A 75 -9.94 10.38 -11.42
C VAL A 75 -11.26 9.61 -11.56
N ILE A 76 -12.28 10.00 -10.79
CA ILE A 76 -13.61 9.37 -10.84
C ILE A 76 -14.27 9.59 -12.22
N GLU A 77 -14.21 10.80 -12.76
CA GLU A 77 -14.79 11.12 -14.07
C GLU A 77 -14.08 10.37 -15.20
N GLU A 78 -12.75 10.29 -15.17
CA GLU A 78 -12.00 9.49 -16.14
C GLU A 78 -12.38 8.01 -16.05
N ALA A 79 -12.51 7.49 -14.82
CA ALA A 79 -12.90 6.10 -14.61
C ALA A 79 -14.34 5.84 -15.08
N ARG A 80 -15.26 6.81 -14.98
CA ARG A 80 -16.63 6.70 -15.53
C ARG A 80 -16.64 6.75 -17.05
N ALA A 81 -15.76 7.54 -17.66
CA ALA A 81 -15.67 7.72 -19.10
C ALA A 81 -15.12 6.48 -19.83
N LEU A 82 -14.37 5.61 -19.14
CA LEU A 82 -13.94 4.32 -19.71
C LEU A 82 -15.15 3.47 -20.07
N LYS A 83 -15.12 2.87 -21.27
CA LYS A 83 -16.14 1.92 -21.70
C LYS A 83 -15.96 0.59 -20.98
N ASP A 84 -17.07 -0.12 -20.80
CA ASP A 84 -17.09 -1.44 -20.17
C ASP A 84 -16.34 -2.48 -21.01
N ASP A 85 -16.26 -2.26 -22.32
CA ASP A 85 -15.63 -3.15 -23.28
C ASP A 85 -14.17 -2.80 -23.61
N ASP A 86 -13.62 -1.78 -22.96
CA ASP A 86 -12.22 -1.36 -23.09
C ASP A 86 -11.26 -2.54 -22.79
N PRO A 87 -10.28 -2.82 -23.66
CA PRO A 87 -9.38 -3.96 -23.47
C PRO A 87 -8.61 -3.95 -22.15
N GLU A 88 -8.16 -2.77 -21.67
CA GLU A 88 -7.45 -2.67 -20.39
C GLU A 88 -8.40 -3.00 -19.23
N VAL A 89 -9.64 -2.52 -19.28
CA VAL A 89 -10.66 -2.79 -18.26
C VAL A 89 -11.00 -4.27 -18.21
N LYS A 90 -11.19 -4.93 -19.36
CA LYS A 90 -11.45 -6.36 -19.45
C LYS A 90 -10.32 -7.20 -18.86
N ASN A 91 -9.07 -6.86 -19.20
CA ASN A 91 -7.91 -7.56 -18.68
C ASN A 91 -7.81 -7.45 -17.16
N VAL A 92 -7.96 -6.22 -16.62
CA VAL A 92 -7.95 -6.01 -15.17
C VAL A 92 -9.09 -6.77 -14.49
N LEU A 93 -10.30 -6.74 -15.06
CA LEU A 93 -11.45 -7.43 -14.49
C LEU A 93 -11.25 -8.95 -14.42
N GLU A 94 -10.68 -9.54 -15.47
CA GLU A 94 -10.38 -10.98 -15.48
C GLU A 94 -9.28 -11.31 -14.47
N ASP A 95 -8.22 -10.51 -14.43
CA ASP A 95 -7.16 -10.65 -13.43
C ASP A 95 -7.70 -10.58 -11.99
N MET A 96 -8.67 -9.71 -11.72
CA MET A 96 -9.32 -9.63 -10.40
C MET A 96 -10.07 -10.93 -10.06
N ARG A 97 -10.79 -11.51 -11.03
CA ARG A 97 -11.55 -12.77 -10.86
C ARG A 97 -10.64 -13.97 -10.64
N CYS A 98 -9.50 -14.03 -11.33
CA CYS A 98 -8.52 -15.10 -11.14
C CYS A 98 -7.78 -15.00 -9.80
N MET A 99 -7.64 -13.78 -9.25
CA MET A 99 -6.80 -13.52 -8.09
C MET A 99 -7.48 -13.78 -6.74
N ILE A 100 -8.79 -13.55 -6.64
CA ILE A 100 -9.51 -13.63 -5.36
C ILE A 100 -10.97 -14.00 -5.58
N ASN A 101 -11.62 -14.61 -4.57
CA ASN A 101 -13.05 -14.92 -4.68
C ASN A 101 -13.89 -13.63 -4.72
N VAL A 102 -14.57 -13.40 -5.83
CA VAL A 102 -15.43 -12.22 -6.06
C VAL A 102 -16.94 -12.52 -6.01
N SER A 103 -17.35 -13.73 -5.62
CA SER A 103 -18.75 -14.19 -5.65
C SER A 103 -19.74 -13.33 -4.86
N GLN A 104 -19.27 -12.59 -3.84
CA GLN A 104 -20.10 -11.70 -3.03
C GLN A 104 -20.17 -10.26 -3.57
N VAL A 105 -19.50 -9.96 -4.68
CA VAL A 105 -19.41 -8.61 -5.24
C VAL A 105 -20.24 -8.52 -6.53
N PRO A 106 -21.18 -7.56 -6.63
CA PRO A 106 -21.92 -7.32 -7.87
C PRO A 106 -20.99 -7.02 -9.05
N HIS A 107 -21.35 -7.49 -10.23
CA HIS A 107 -20.55 -7.29 -11.45
C HIS A 107 -20.25 -5.81 -11.72
N GLU A 108 -21.23 -4.92 -11.54
CA GLU A 108 -21.04 -3.47 -11.72
C GLU A 108 -19.99 -2.88 -10.76
N ALA A 109 -19.93 -3.36 -9.52
CA ALA A 109 -18.93 -2.92 -8.56
C ALA A 109 -17.53 -3.42 -8.96
N LEU A 110 -17.41 -4.67 -9.42
CA LEU A 110 -16.15 -5.19 -9.97
C LEU A 110 -15.68 -4.39 -11.18
N LEU A 111 -16.59 -4.02 -12.08
CA LEU A 111 -16.29 -3.25 -13.26
C LEU A 111 -15.80 -1.84 -12.92
N LYS A 112 -16.45 -1.17 -11.95
CA LYS A 112 -15.97 0.11 -11.41
C LYS A 112 -14.58 0.01 -10.79
N MET A 113 -14.29 -1.05 -10.03
CA MET A 113 -12.96 -1.28 -9.49
C MET A 113 -11.92 -1.47 -10.60
N ALA A 114 -12.23 -2.24 -11.64
CA ALA A 114 -11.33 -2.44 -12.77
C ALA A 114 -11.02 -1.12 -13.52
N LYS A 115 -12.05 -0.31 -13.79
CA LYS A 115 -11.89 1.02 -14.40
C LYS A 115 -11.04 1.96 -13.54
N LEU A 116 -11.28 1.98 -12.23
CA LEU A 116 -10.47 2.76 -11.31
C LEU A 116 -9.00 2.32 -11.32
N GLU A 117 -8.72 1.02 -11.32
CA GLU A 117 -7.36 0.51 -11.40
C GLU A 117 -6.67 0.94 -12.69
N VAL A 118 -7.35 0.87 -13.84
CA VAL A 118 -6.80 1.34 -15.13
C VAL A 118 -6.40 2.81 -15.05
N VAL A 119 -7.29 3.68 -14.55
CA VAL A 119 -7.00 5.13 -14.43
C VAL A 119 -5.85 5.39 -13.47
N LEU A 120 -5.81 4.74 -12.30
CA LEU A 120 -4.73 4.92 -11.35
C LEU A 120 -3.38 4.42 -11.87
N ARG A 121 -3.37 3.32 -12.66
CA ARG A 121 -2.16 2.82 -13.34
C ARG A 121 -1.69 3.80 -14.41
N ARG A 122 -2.60 4.34 -15.23
CA ARG A 122 -2.29 5.38 -16.23
C ARG A 122 -1.72 6.63 -15.55
N LEU A 123 -2.37 7.11 -14.50
CA LEU A 123 -1.90 8.25 -13.70
C LEU A 123 -0.48 8.02 -13.17
N ALA A 124 -0.22 6.84 -12.57
CA ALA A 124 1.10 6.48 -12.08
C ALA A 124 2.16 6.49 -13.19
N LYS A 125 1.84 5.93 -14.36
CA LYS A 125 2.73 5.90 -15.53
C LYS A 125 3.01 7.31 -16.06
N ASP A 126 1.96 8.07 -16.35
CA ASP A 126 2.03 9.36 -17.03
C ASP A 126 2.72 10.42 -16.16
N ARG A 127 2.45 10.39 -14.85
CA ARG A 127 3.08 11.29 -13.87
C ARG A 127 4.38 10.73 -13.29
N ARG A 128 4.80 9.52 -13.69
CA ARG A 128 5.99 8.79 -13.20
C ARG A 128 6.01 8.68 -11.68
N LEU A 129 4.89 8.23 -11.11
CA LEU A 129 4.73 8.10 -9.67
C LEU A 129 5.40 6.83 -9.16
N SER A 130 6.09 6.94 -8.02
CA SER A 130 6.58 5.79 -7.24
C SER A 130 5.47 5.20 -6.35
N GLY A 131 4.42 5.97 -6.12
CA GLY A 131 3.31 5.62 -5.26
C GLY A 131 2.29 6.74 -5.16
N MET A 132 1.25 6.54 -4.37
CA MET A 132 0.21 7.54 -4.14
C MET A 132 -0.45 7.35 -2.77
N GLY A 133 -0.90 8.46 -2.21
CA GLY A 133 -1.90 8.48 -1.13
C GLY A 133 -3.27 8.76 -1.74
N ILE A 134 -4.27 7.96 -1.37
CA ILE A 134 -5.62 8.08 -1.91
C ILE A 134 -6.59 8.44 -0.79
N ARG A 135 -7.47 9.41 -1.05
CA ARG A 135 -8.65 9.68 -0.22
C ARG A 135 -9.64 8.54 -0.40
N CYS A 136 -9.34 7.42 0.26
CA CYS A 136 -10.09 6.18 0.14
C CYS A 136 -11.43 6.20 0.86
N TRP A 137 -11.73 7.27 1.61
CA TRP A 137 -13.04 7.50 2.21
C TRP A 137 -13.33 8.98 2.50
N THR A 138 -14.59 9.43 2.56
CA THR A 138 -15.83 8.72 2.14
C THR A 138 -16.27 9.07 0.71
N GLU A 139 -15.58 10.01 0.07
CA GLU A 139 -16.03 10.60 -1.19
C GLU A 139 -16.09 9.58 -2.32
N ILE A 140 -15.12 8.69 -2.42
CA ILE A 140 -15.11 7.68 -3.48
C ILE A 140 -16.30 6.72 -3.36
N GLN A 141 -16.73 6.36 -2.15
CA GLN A 141 -17.94 5.55 -1.95
C GLN A 141 -19.20 6.34 -2.30
N ARG A 142 -19.29 7.61 -1.87
CA ARG A 142 -20.48 8.44 -2.13
C ARG A 142 -20.67 8.76 -3.60
N TYR A 143 -19.58 9.07 -4.30
CA TYR A 143 -19.63 9.54 -5.68
C TYR A 143 -19.40 8.41 -6.68
N TYR A 144 -18.45 7.50 -6.44
CA TYR A 144 -18.15 6.41 -7.39
C TYR A 144 -18.87 5.10 -7.06
N GLY A 145 -19.10 4.82 -5.76
CA GLY A 145 -19.91 3.69 -5.31
C GLY A 145 -19.13 2.40 -5.04
N ILE A 146 -17.84 2.49 -4.76
CA ILE A 146 -16.97 1.36 -4.39
C ILE A 146 -15.92 1.82 -3.36
N SER A 147 -15.31 0.86 -2.67
CA SER A 147 -14.11 1.06 -1.85
C SER A 147 -12.85 0.72 -2.67
N PRO A 148 -11.81 1.58 -2.70
CA PRO A 148 -10.65 1.37 -3.55
C PRO A 148 -9.62 0.40 -2.95
N CYS A 149 -9.86 -0.14 -1.75
CA CYS A 149 -8.86 -0.83 -0.95
C CYS A 149 -8.20 -1.98 -1.73
N PHE A 150 -8.98 -2.86 -2.36
CA PHE A 150 -8.41 -3.96 -3.15
C PHE A 150 -7.60 -3.48 -4.36
N VAL A 151 -8.07 -2.44 -5.05
CA VAL A 151 -7.33 -1.80 -6.15
C VAL A 151 -5.98 -1.28 -5.65
N MET A 152 -5.95 -0.63 -4.48
CA MET A 152 -4.72 -0.16 -3.85
C MET A 152 -3.77 -1.30 -3.50
N GLY A 153 -4.28 -2.43 -3.00
CA GLY A 153 -3.47 -3.62 -2.76
C GLY A 153 -2.86 -4.18 -4.05
N ARG A 154 -3.61 -4.19 -5.15
CA ARG A 154 -3.12 -4.60 -6.47
C ARG A 154 -2.11 -3.63 -7.09
N LEU A 155 -2.26 -2.33 -6.85
CA LEU A 155 -1.26 -1.33 -7.24
C LEU A 155 0.04 -1.54 -6.46
N THR A 156 -0.03 -1.70 -5.14
CA THR A 156 1.14 -1.97 -4.27
C THR A 156 1.82 -3.28 -4.66
N GLN A 157 1.06 -4.34 -4.97
CA GLN A 157 1.60 -5.60 -5.48
C GLN A 157 2.43 -5.42 -6.76
N SER A 158 2.04 -4.48 -7.61
CA SER A 158 2.73 -4.17 -8.87
C SER A 158 3.85 -3.11 -8.73
N GLY A 159 4.24 -2.75 -7.51
CA GLY A 159 5.31 -1.78 -7.26
C GLY A 159 4.86 -0.32 -7.22
N ILE A 160 3.55 -0.02 -7.21
CA ILE A 160 3.00 1.33 -7.07
C ILE A 160 2.45 1.50 -5.65
N MET A 161 3.27 2.01 -4.75
CA MET A 161 2.97 2.04 -3.30
C MET A 161 1.74 2.90 -3.01
N SER A 162 0.62 2.27 -2.64
CA SER A 162 -0.68 2.94 -2.50
C SER A 162 -1.15 2.94 -1.04
N SER A 163 -1.10 4.12 -0.42
CA SER A 163 -1.44 4.33 0.99
C SER A 163 -2.85 4.86 1.17
N CYS A 164 -3.49 4.45 2.27
CA CYS A 164 -4.82 4.93 2.66
C CYS A 164 -4.73 6.33 3.30
N GLU A 165 -5.88 7.01 3.34
CA GLU A 165 -6.07 8.33 3.95
C GLU A 165 -5.13 9.44 3.48
N VAL A 166 -4.57 9.28 2.28
CA VAL A 166 -3.62 10.23 1.71
C VAL A 166 -2.29 10.27 2.50
N ASP A 167 -1.87 9.16 3.10
CA ASP A 167 -0.65 9.09 3.89
C ASP A 167 0.64 9.04 3.04
N ILE A 168 1.12 10.22 2.66
CA ILE A 168 2.31 10.40 1.82
C ILE A 168 3.57 9.78 2.47
N TYR A 169 3.76 9.93 3.77
CA TYR A 169 4.89 9.31 4.47
C TYR A 169 4.73 7.79 4.59
N GLY A 170 3.49 7.30 4.67
CA GLY A 170 3.12 5.90 4.53
C GLY A 170 3.55 5.32 3.18
N ALA A 171 3.19 5.97 2.07
CA ALA A 171 3.60 5.55 0.73
C ALA A 171 5.12 5.53 0.56
N LEU A 172 5.83 6.53 1.09
CA LEU A 172 7.29 6.57 1.09
C LEU A 172 7.93 5.49 1.98
N THR A 173 7.32 5.19 3.12
CA THR A 173 7.77 4.10 3.99
C THR A 173 7.67 2.76 3.28
N MET A 174 6.54 2.51 2.61
CA MET A 174 6.35 1.32 1.78
C MET A 174 7.37 1.26 0.64
N LEU A 175 7.67 2.38 -0.02
CA LEU A 175 8.69 2.42 -1.06
C LEU A 175 10.05 1.98 -0.52
N VAL A 176 10.46 2.47 0.65
CA VAL A 176 11.71 2.02 1.30
C VAL A 176 11.69 0.52 1.56
N GLN A 177 10.59 -0.05 2.06
CA GLN A 177 10.49 -1.48 2.33
C GLN A 177 10.51 -2.33 1.05
N TYR A 178 9.84 -1.86 -0.02
CA TYR A 178 9.80 -2.54 -1.30
C TYR A 178 11.18 -2.61 -1.94
N GLU A 179 11.92 -1.50 -1.95
CA GLU A 179 13.29 -1.42 -2.46
C GLU A 179 14.28 -2.19 -1.57
N ALA A 180 14.09 -2.14 -0.24
CA ALA A 180 14.86 -2.94 0.70
C ALA A 180 14.71 -4.44 0.46
N SER A 181 13.54 -4.89 -0.02
CA SER A 181 13.29 -6.28 -0.41
C SER A 181 13.81 -6.63 -1.81
N LEU A 182 14.41 -5.66 -2.53
CA LEU A 182 14.77 -5.76 -3.95
C LEU A 182 13.54 -6.09 -4.82
N GLU A 183 12.41 -5.44 -4.51
CA GLU A 183 11.14 -5.56 -5.23
C GLU A 183 10.50 -6.98 -5.19
N THR A 184 11.05 -7.90 -4.38
CA THR A 184 10.59 -9.29 -4.30
C THR A 184 9.36 -9.48 -3.41
N THR A 185 9.15 -8.60 -2.44
CA THR A 185 8.04 -8.69 -1.48
C THR A 185 7.36 -7.32 -1.33
N PRO A 186 6.08 -7.18 -1.71
CA PRO A 186 5.36 -5.93 -1.54
C PRO A 186 5.02 -5.71 -0.05
N PRO A 187 5.08 -4.46 0.44
CA PRO A 187 4.69 -4.14 1.81
C PRO A 187 3.16 -4.10 1.97
N HIS A 188 2.69 -4.22 3.22
CA HIS A 188 1.29 -4.00 3.59
C HIS A 188 1.21 -2.73 4.44
N PHE A 189 0.38 -1.78 4.03
CA PHE A 189 0.08 -0.59 4.83
C PHE A 189 -0.92 -0.95 5.93
N ILE A 190 -0.51 -0.84 7.19
CA ILE A 190 -1.28 -1.31 8.35
C ILE A 190 -1.57 -0.20 9.34
N ASP A 191 -2.66 -0.38 10.06
CA ASP A 191 -2.84 0.15 11.39
C ASP A 191 -2.25 -0.83 12.42
N TRP A 192 -1.48 -0.29 13.37
CA TRP A 192 -1.18 -0.99 14.61
C TRP A 192 -2.40 -0.83 15.52
N THR A 193 -3.27 -1.85 15.54
CA THR A 193 -4.62 -1.69 16.12
C THR A 193 -4.72 -2.07 17.59
N ILE A 194 -4.99 -3.34 17.89
CA ILE A 194 -5.29 -3.83 19.25
C ILE A 194 -4.18 -4.75 19.75
N GLN A 195 -3.95 -4.71 21.06
CA GLN A 195 -3.11 -5.69 21.76
C GLN A 195 -3.84 -7.04 21.81
N HIS A 196 -3.08 -8.13 21.71
CA HIS A 196 -3.64 -9.47 21.80
C HIS A 196 -4.17 -9.74 23.23
N PRO A 197 -5.38 -10.33 23.39
CA PRO A 197 -6.01 -10.47 24.70
C PRO A 197 -5.25 -11.35 25.71
N LYS A 198 -4.36 -12.22 25.23
CA LYS A 198 -3.62 -13.19 26.05
C LYS A 198 -2.10 -12.98 26.02
N ASP A 199 -1.60 -12.15 25.11
CA ASP A 199 -0.16 -11.92 24.96
C ASP A 199 0.11 -10.42 24.82
N PRO A 200 0.67 -9.76 25.84
CA PRO A 200 0.90 -8.32 25.78
C PRO A 200 1.96 -7.91 24.75
N ASN A 201 2.76 -8.83 24.22
CA ASN A 201 3.78 -8.55 23.21
C ASN A 201 3.29 -8.73 21.77
N VAL A 202 2.02 -9.09 21.58
CA VAL A 202 1.43 -9.33 20.26
C VAL A 202 0.38 -8.27 19.98
N PHE A 203 0.34 -7.77 18.74
CA PHE A 203 -0.68 -6.84 18.30
C PHE A 203 -1.27 -7.24 16.96
N LEU A 204 -2.47 -6.73 16.68
CA LEU A 204 -3.14 -6.96 15.40
C LEU A 204 -2.64 -5.93 14.37
N ALA A 205 -1.83 -6.39 13.42
CA ALA A 205 -1.49 -5.66 12.21
C ALA A 205 -2.65 -5.80 11.22
N TRP A 206 -3.39 -4.71 10.98
CA TRP A 206 -4.66 -4.78 10.27
C TRP A 206 -4.88 -3.55 9.40
N HIS A 207 -5.60 -3.74 8.30
CA HIS A 207 -6.19 -2.62 7.58
C HIS A 207 -7.47 -3.05 6.87
N CYS A 208 -8.26 -2.07 6.42
CA CYS A 208 -9.59 -2.27 5.85
C CYS A 208 -9.68 -3.15 4.58
N GLY A 209 -8.55 -3.54 3.97
CA GLY A 209 -8.54 -4.47 2.82
C GLY A 209 -7.63 -4.06 1.66
N ASN A 210 -6.55 -3.34 1.96
CA ASN A 210 -5.57 -2.81 1.00
C ASN A 210 -4.28 -3.64 0.93
N ALA A 211 -4.23 -4.81 1.55
CA ALA A 211 -3.07 -5.68 1.46
C ALA A 211 -2.88 -6.19 0.00
N PRO A 212 -1.62 -6.27 -0.48
CA PRO A 212 -1.29 -7.01 -1.68
C PRO A 212 -1.82 -8.46 -1.63
N PRO A 213 -2.61 -8.92 -2.62
CA PRO A 213 -3.19 -10.27 -2.62
C PRO A 213 -2.16 -11.41 -2.56
N GLY A 214 -0.94 -11.17 -3.03
CA GLY A 214 0.18 -12.11 -2.96
C GLY A 214 0.66 -12.38 -1.53
N LEU A 215 0.20 -11.62 -0.54
CA LEU A 215 0.50 -11.82 0.88
C LEU A 215 -0.52 -12.72 1.61
N VAL A 216 -1.57 -13.20 0.93
CA VAL A 216 -2.54 -14.16 1.50
C VAL A 216 -1.83 -15.41 2.03
N CYS A 217 -2.17 -15.87 3.24
CA CYS A 217 -1.61 -17.11 3.76
C CYS A 217 -2.06 -18.35 2.98
N THR A 218 -1.14 -19.30 2.83
CA THR A 218 -1.40 -20.56 2.12
C THR A 218 -2.57 -21.31 2.76
N GLY A 219 -3.58 -21.65 1.95
CA GLY A 219 -4.78 -22.37 2.38
C GLY A 219 -5.83 -21.52 3.09
N CYS A 220 -5.62 -20.20 3.22
CA CYS A 220 -6.58 -19.30 3.84
C CYS A 220 -7.64 -18.84 2.83
N PRO A 221 -8.91 -18.67 3.24
CA PRO A 221 -9.91 -18.06 2.40
C PRO A 221 -9.52 -16.60 2.10
N ALA A 222 -9.74 -16.19 0.86
CA ALA A 222 -9.58 -14.81 0.43
C ALA A 222 -10.77 -14.42 -0.43
N ALA A 223 -11.47 -13.33 -0.07
CA ALA A 223 -12.64 -12.87 -0.79
C ALA A 223 -12.71 -11.33 -0.84
N LEU A 224 -13.37 -10.80 -1.87
CA LEU A 224 -13.81 -9.41 -1.87
C LEU A 224 -15.18 -9.29 -1.23
N ARG A 225 -15.33 -8.24 -0.41
CA ARG A 225 -16.59 -7.92 0.27
C ARG A 225 -16.79 -6.41 0.34
N TYR A 226 -17.89 -6.03 0.98
CA TYR A 226 -18.17 -4.66 1.37
C TYR A 226 -17.32 -4.23 2.58
N HIS A 227 -17.06 -2.93 2.66
CA HIS A 227 -16.19 -2.35 3.68
C HIS A 227 -16.75 -2.53 5.09
N SER A 228 -15.97 -3.13 5.99
CA SER A 228 -16.40 -3.55 7.33
C SER A 228 -16.75 -2.42 8.29
N ILE A 229 -16.22 -1.22 8.08
CA ILE A 229 -16.54 -0.02 8.87
C ILE A 229 -17.54 0.87 8.14
N MET A 230 -17.21 1.26 6.91
CA MET A 230 -17.92 2.31 6.18
C MET A 230 -19.33 1.97 5.72
N TYR A 231 -19.69 0.68 5.61
CA TYR A 231 -21.04 0.30 5.18
C TYR A 231 -22.14 0.94 6.04
N ARG A 232 -21.84 1.29 7.30
CA ARG A 232 -22.75 1.97 8.22
C ARG A 232 -23.10 3.40 7.77
N ASP A 233 -22.19 4.06 7.07
CA ASP A 233 -22.33 5.46 6.66
C ASP A 233 -22.78 5.60 5.19
N VAL A 234 -22.41 4.65 4.32
CA VAL A 234 -22.62 4.75 2.87
C VAL A 234 -23.45 3.63 2.26
N GLY A 235 -23.84 2.63 3.05
CA GLY A 235 -24.52 1.43 2.56
C GLY A 235 -23.57 0.34 2.06
N VAL A 236 -24.08 -0.89 1.98
CA VAL A 236 -23.33 -2.06 1.48
C VAL A 236 -23.07 -1.90 -0.03
N GLU A 237 -24.08 -1.43 -0.75
CA GLU A 237 -24.11 -1.27 -2.20
C GLU A 237 -23.05 -0.27 -2.73
N ARG A 238 -22.58 0.65 -1.89
CA ARG A 238 -21.56 1.65 -2.23
C ARG A 238 -20.18 1.37 -1.65
N SER A 239 -20.01 0.25 -0.94
CA SER A 239 -18.80 -0.01 -0.15
C SER A 239 -18.07 -1.31 -0.52
N TYR A 240 -18.50 -2.02 -1.56
CA TYR A 240 -17.76 -3.16 -2.12
C TYR A 240 -16.34 -2.78 -2.58
N GLY A 241 -15.38 -3.65 -2.29
CA GLY A 241 -14.00 -3.51 -2.77
C GLY A 241 -12.92 -3.64 -1.71
N THR A 242 -13.23 -4.30 -0.59
CA THR A 242 -12.26 -4.64 0.44
C THR A 242 -11.83 -6.10 0.32
N ALA A 243 -10.52 -6.35 0.32
CA ALA A 243 -9.99 -7.70 0.34
C ALA A 243 -9.92 -8.24 1.76
N GLU A 244 -10.52 -9.41 1.97
CA GLU A 244 -10.59 -10.06 3.27
C GLU A 244 -9.80 -11.35 3.25
N PHE A 245 -8.70 -11.36 4.01
CA PHE A 245 -7.83 -12.51 4.16
C PHE A 245 -6.85 -12.30 5.32
N ARG A 246 -6.32 -13.41 5.82
CA ARG A 246 -5.18 -13.41 6.75
C ARG A 246 -3.87 -13.42 5.95
N LEU A 247 -2.87 -12.65 6.40
CA LEU A 247 -1.56 -12.60 5.76
C LEU A 247 -0.69 -13.81 6.14
N LYS A 248 0.33 -14.10 5.31
CA LYS A 248 1.35 -15.14 5.56
C LYS A 248 2.05 -14.92 6.91
N PRO A 249 2.26 -15.98 7.72
CA PRO A 249 3.09 -15.91 8.91
C PRO A 249 4.58 -15.84 8.53
N GLY A 250 5.43 -15.37 9.43
CA GLY A 250 6.87 -15.30 9.20
C GLY A 250 7.53 -14.05 9.80
N PRO A 251 8.85 -13.89 9.59
CA PRO A 251 9.55 -12.68 10.02
C PRO A 251 8.99 -11.46 9.27
N VAL A 252 8.81 -10.35 9.99
CA VAL A 252 8.36 -9.09 9.42
C VAL A 252 9.26 -7.95 9.89
N THR A 253 9.35 -6.91 9.07
CA THR A 253 9.94 -5.62 9.45
C THR A 253 8.83 -4.57 9.42
N ILE A 254 8.69 -3.83 10.51
CA ILE A 254 7.74 -2.73 10.63
C ILE A 254 8.52 -1.43 10.51
N CYS A 255 8.09 -0.59 9.58
CA CYS A 255 8.70 0.71 9.36
C CYS A 255 7.65 1.83 9.51
N ARG A 256 8.07 3.00 9.97
CA ARG A 256 7.28 4.24 9.88
C ARG A 256 8.19 5.45 9.74
N LEU A 257 8.12 6.12 8.59
CA LEU A 257 8.70 7.44 8.39
C LEU A 257 7.80 8.49 9.05
N VAL A 258 8.41 9.41 9.80
CA VAL A 258 7.76 10.58 10.40
C VAL A 258 8.65 11.80 10.21
N GLU A 259 8.03 12.97 10.28
CA GLU A 259 8.69 14.25 10.25
C GLU A 259 8.23 15.06 11.47
N TYR A 260 9.18 15.66 12.18
CA TYR A 260 8.90 16.60 13.26
C TYR A 260 9.81 17.82 13.15
N ARG A 261 9.21 19.00 12.95
CA ARG A 261 9.91 20.31 12.89
C ARG A 261 11.05 20.35 11.87
N GLY A 262 10.82 19.77 10.71
CA GLY A 262 11.73 19.60 9.59
C GLY A 262 12.72 18.45 9.70
N GLU A 263 12.69 17.67 10.79
CA GLU A 263 13.57 16.51 10.97
C GLU A 263 12.85 15.20 10.72
N PHE A 264 13.42 14.37 9.84
CA PHE A 264 12.86 13.06 9.51
C PHE A 264 13.45 11.98 10.41
N LYS A 265 12.59 11.07 10.87
CA LYS A 265 12.97 9.88 11.62
C LYS A 265 12.23 8.68 11.05
N MET A 266 12.85 7.51 11.11
CA MET A 266 12.20 6.26 10.75
C MET A 266 12.24 5.31 11.94
N LEU A 267 11.06 4.85 12.39
CA LEU A 267 10.96 3.67 13.22
C LEU A 267 11.26 2.46 12.33
N ILE A 268 12.14 1.57 12.78
CA ILE A 268 12.40 0.27 12.17
C ILE A 268 12.46 -0.74 13.30
N THR A 269 11.60 -1.75 13.26
CA THR A 269 11.62 -2.86 14.22
C THR A 269 11.29 -4.18 13.51
N CYS A 270 11.67 -5.29 14.13
CA CYS A 270 11.39 -6.62 13.62
C CYS A 270 10.33 -7.31 14.50
N GLY A 271 9.54 -8.17 13.89
CA GLY A 271 8.53 -8.98 14.58
C GLY A 271 8.33 -10.32 13.88
N LYS A 272 7.32 -11.07 14.34
CA LYS A 272 6.95 -12.35 13.73
C LYS A 272 5.44 -12.42 13.54
N ALA A 273 5.00 -12.36 12.29
CA ALA A 273 3.63 -12.66 11.94
C ALA A 273 3.28 -14.10 12.36
N LEU A 274 2.28 -14.25 13.23
CA LEU A 274 1.89 -15.51 13.84
C LEU A 274 0.91 -16.28 12.96
N LYS A 275 1.01 -17.61 13.01
CA LYS A 275 0.03 -18.52 12.41
C LYS A 275 -1.10 -18.77 13.40
N GLU A 276 -1.83 -17.71 13.73
CA GLU A 276 -2.95 -17.76 14.67
C GLU A 276 -4.26 -17.38 13.97
N GLU A 277 -5.31 -18.13 14.26
CA GLU A 277 -6.65 -17.94 13.69
C GLU A 277 -7.47 -16.96 14.53
N ALA A 278 -8.22 -16.12 13.83
CA ALA A 278 -9.16 -15.18 14.40
C ALA A 278 -10.19 -14.81 13.31
N ASP A 279 -11.27 -14.16 13.71
CA ASP A 279 -12.32 -13.71 12.80
C ASP A 279 -12.34 -12.19 12.72
N PHE A 280 -11.42 -11.63 11.93
CA PHE A 280 -11.37 -10.21 11.62
C PHE A 280 -11.75 -9.98 10.15
N ARG A 281 -12.59 -8.97 9.91
CA ARG A 281 -12.88 -8.43 8.57
C ARG A 281 -11.71 -7.58 8.10
N GLY A 282 -11.39 -7.54 6.80
CA GLY A 282 -10.25 -6.80 6.25
C GLY A 282 -9.02 -7.68 6.05
N SER A 283 -7.85 -7.07 5.85
CA SER A 283 -6.58 -7.79 5.67
C SER A 283 -5.75 -7.70 6.95
N TRP A 284 -5.34 -8.84 7.52
CA TRP A 284 -4.78 -8.84 8.87
C TRP A 284 -3.82 -9.98 9.20
N VAL A 285 -3.00 -9.79 10.23
CA VAL A 285 -2.21 -10.84 10.90
C VAL A 285 -1.82 -10.39 12.31
N TRP A 286 -1.67 -11.33 13.24
CA TRP A 286 -1.05 -11.07 14.55
C TRP A 286 0.47 -10.97 14.39
N VAL A 287 1.10 -9.96 14.99
CA VAL A 287 2.55 -9.72 14.92
C VAL A 287 3.14 -9.56 16.32
#